data_AF-A0A319BXH6-F1
#
_entry.id   AF-A0A319BXH6-F1
#
_cell.length_a   1.000
_cell.length_b   1.000
_cell.length_c   1.000
_cell.angle_alpha   90.00
_cell.angle_beta   90.00
_cell.angle_gamma   90.00
#
_symmetry.space_group_name_H-M   'P 1'
#
loop_
_entity.id
_entity.type
_entity.pdbx_description
1 polymer ?
#
loop_
_entity_poly.entity_id
_entity_poly.type
_entity_poly.pdbx_seq_one_letter_code
_entity_poly.pdbx_strand_id
1 'polypeptide(L)'
;MHVAVGSQDSTVLPTHNKQPRKRHYGLFRIDTAGESGRTGIHPVHFLRVCLRSTCTLSMLVNVLWPFVPAAIAIHFARPDLHVWVFALNYIAMVPSANLLGFAGGELAKKLPKVFGVLLETTLSSVVEIVLFMVLIHNDRNGDLIPVIQAAILGSVLANLLLCLGLCFFFGGITREEQSFHEAVSEVGSGLLLVAGFGLLIPSAFYSALSSSSTHTQITPAQLNQSTLIISRATAVILLVAFLMYLFYNLHSHHSIFDEVLEFDEHQDEDREKELKRAKLTLVECFIAIAASLACVCMSAVFLVEEIEHIVDRGVSDNFVGLILVPLVEKAAEHLTAIDEAWDNQINFALFHCLGPSIQTALLNAPLAVIVGWGLGKDLGLNFEIFMIVLVVLSILVVGNFLRDGKSNYLEGGLCVLVYVIIAVSTWYYPQIEPQGGSDA
;
A
#
# COMPACT_ATOMS: atom_id res chain seq x y z
N MET A 1 42.04 -37.69 55.97
CA MET A 1 41.16 -36.87 56.83
C MET A 1 40.99 -35.53 56.13
N HIS A 2 39.75 -35.20 55.79
CA HIS A 2 39.31 -34.03 55.01
C HIS A 2 39.77 -32.68 55.57
N VAL A 3 39.92 -31.68 54.70
CA VAL A 3 39.27 -30.33 54.67
C VAL A 3 40.05 -29.49 53.63
N ALA A 4 39.61 -29.41 52.37
CA ALA A 4 38.65 -28.45 51.78
C ALA A 4 39.12 -26.98 51.81
N VAL A 5 39.72 -26.53 50.71
CA VAL A 5 40.00 -25.13 50.37
C VAL A 5 38.83 -24.59 49.57
N GLY A 6 38.11 -23.60 50.11
CA GLY A 6 37.04 -22.90 49.41
C GLY A 6 37.60 -21.73 48.60
N SER A 7 37.45 -21.78 47.29
CA SER A 7 37.69 -20.65 46.38
C SER A 7 36.45 -19.74 46.35
N GLN A 8 36.63 -18.48 46.71
CA GLN A 8 35.66 -17.40 46.48
C GLN A 8 35.70 -17.00 45.00
N ASP A 9 34.65 -17.32 44.24
CA ASP A 9 34.38 -16.71 42.95
C ASP A 9 33.45 -15.51 43.14
N SER A 10 34.01 -14.31 42.96
CA SER A 10 33.28 -13.06 42.84
C SER A 10 32.67 -12.93 41.45
N THR A 11 31.37 -13.21 41.31
CA THR A 11 30.60 -12.88 40.10
C THR A 11 29.84 -11.57 40.30
N VAL A 12 30.35 -10.51 39.68
CA VAL A 12 29.71 -9.20 39.52
C VAL A 12 28.85 -9.26 38.25
N LEU A 13 27.59 -9.69 38.36
CA LEU A 13 26.58 -9.49 37.31
C LEU A 13 25.19 -9.32 37.97
N PRO A 14 24.36 -8.36 37.51
CA PRO A 14 23.01 -8.19 38.06
C PRO A 14 22.11 -9.37 37.62
N THR A 15 21.57 -10.10 38.59
CA THR A 15 20.59 -11.16 38.36
C THR A 15 19.23 -10.55 38.01
N HIS A 16 19.02 -10.28 36.72
CA HIS A 16 17.67 -10.02 36.21
C HIS A 16 16.89 -11.35 36.22
N ASN A 17 16.03 -11.53 37.22
CA ASN A 17 15.20 -12.71 37.40
C ASN A 17 14.08 -12.76 36.34
N LYS A 18 14.42 -13.09 35.08
CA LYS A 18 13.43 -13.54 34.10
C LYS A 18 13.27 -15.04 34.26
N GLN A 19 12.14 -15.46 34.83
CA GLN A 19 11.69 -16.85 34.78
C GLN A 19 11.75 -17.36 33.33
N PRO A 20 12.23 -18.60 33.07
CA PRO A 20 12.22 -19.16 31.74
C PRO A 20 10.76 -19.50 31.39
N ARG A 21 10.07 -18.58 30.72
CA ARG A 21 8.74 -18.86 30.17
C ARG A 21 8.91 -19.83 29.01
N LYS A 22 8.46 -21.08 29.22
CA LYS A 22 8.29 -22.09 28.17
C LYS A 22 7.53 -21.46 26.99
N ARG A 23 8.20 -21.32 25.82
CA ARG A 23 7.59 -20.91 24.56
C ARG A 23 6.63 -22.02 24.11
N HIS A 24 5.33 -21.84 24.36
CA HIS A 24 4.28 -22.65 23.76
C HIS A 24 3.80 -21.95 22.48
N TYR A 25 4.07 -22.56 21.33
CA TYR A 25 3.59 -22.10 20.02
C TYR A 25 2.11 -22.45 19.88
N GLY A 26 1.24 -21.44 19.91
CA GLY A 26 -0.19 -21.58 19.63
C GLY A 26 -0.65 -20.42 18.76
N LEU A 27 -1.35 -20.71 17.66
CA LEU A 27 -1.76 -19.77 16.60
C LEU A 27 -2.66 -18.61 17.10
N PHE A 28 -3.21 -18.71 18.31
CA PHE A 28 -4.20 -17.79 18.88
C PHE A 28 -3.77 -17.10 20.18
N ARG A 29 -2.48 -17.16 20.55
CA ARG A 29 -2.02 -16.38 21.70
C ARG A 29 -1.81 -14.93 21.29
N ILE A 30 -2.63 -14.04 21.85
CA ILE A 30 -2.49 -12.59 21.69
C ILE A 30 -1.12 -12.19 22.24
N ASP A 31 -0.31 -11.49 21.43
CA ASP A 31 0.94 -10.94 21.92
C ASP A 31 0.66 -9.88 22.99
N THR A 32 1.47 -9.86 24.03
CA THR A 32 1.37 -8.93 25.15
C THR A 32 1.43 -7.47 24.71
N ALA A 33 2.09 -7.18 23.57
CA ALA A 33 2.11 -5.86 22.97
C ALA A 33 0.72 -5.40 22.47
N GLY A 34 -0.18 -6.29 22.11
CA GLY A 34 -1.52 -5.95 21.61
C GLY A 34 -2.65 -6.03 22.64
N GLU A 35 -2.42 -6.42 23.89
CA GLU A 35 -3.51 -6.67 24.84
C GLU A 35 -4.20 -5.37 25.32
N SER A 36 -5.53 -5.32 25.21
CA SER A 36 -6.37 -4.22 25.71
C SER A 36 -6.62 -4.29 27.23
N GLY A 37 -6.41 -5.48 27.84
CA GLY A 37 -6.74 -5.74 29.25
C GLY A 37 -8.26 -5.76 29.56
N ARG A 38 -9.11 -5.56 28.55
CA ARG A 38 -10.58 -5.54 28.63
C ARG A 38 -11.19 -6.77 27.96
N THR A 39 -12.35 -7.20 28.46
CA THR A 39 -13.17 -8.26 27.84
C THR A 39 -14.51 -7.68 27.36
N GLY A 40 -14.94 -8.08 26.17
CA GLY A 40 -16.20 -7.59 25.57
C GLY A 40 -16.06 -6.31 24.74
N ILE A 41 -17.21 -5.68 24.47
CA ILE A 41 -17.33 -4.46 23.64
C ILE A 41 -17.81 -3.33 24.55
N HIS A 42 -17.09 -2.20 24.58
CA HIS A 42 -17.61 -0.99 25.23
C HIS A 42 -17.71 0.15 24.21
N PRO A 43 -18.90 0.47 23.70
CA PRO A 43 -19.08 1.31 22.51
C PRO A 43 -18.53 2.74 22.67
N VAL A 44 -18.69 3.35 23.86
CA VAL A 44 -18.17 4.70 24.13
C VAL A 44 -16.64 4.72 24.15
N HIS A 45 -16.02 3.66 24.67
CA HIS A 45 -14.57 3.55 24.71
C HIS A 45 -14.01 3.20 23.34
N PHE A 46 -14.67 2.29 22.63
CA PHE A 46 -14.38 1.96 21.23
C PHE A 46 -14.32 3.22 20.37
N LEU A 47 -15.39 4.02 20.38
CA LEU A 47 -15.45 5.24 19.58
C LEU A 47 -14.36 6.25 20.01
N ARG A 48 -14.09 6.39 21.31
CA ARG A 48 -13.04 7.27 21.81
C ARG A 48 -11.64 6.82 21.35
N VAL A 49 -11.38 5.51 21.31
CA VAL A 49 -10.10 4.96 20.85
C VAL A 49 -9.96 5.19 19.34
N CYS A 50 -10.99 4.90 18.54
CA CYS A 50 -11.00 5.19 17.11
C CYS A 50 -10.78 6.68 16.81
N LEU A 51 -11.41 7.58 17.57
CA LEU A 51 -11.28 9.03 17.36
C LEU A 51 -9.95 9.61 17.82
N ARG A 52 -9.31 9.03 18.84
CA ARG A 52 -7.96 9.46 19.24
C ARG A 52 -6.89 9.00 18.25
N SER A 53 -7.12 7.89 17.55
CA SER A 53 -6.19 7.24 16.61
C SER A 53 -4.78 7.02 17.17
N THR A 54 -3.91 6.36 16.40
CA THR A 54 -2.50 6.03 16.72
C THR A 54 -1.65 7.26 16.88
N CYS A 55 -1.70 8.13 15.89
CA CYS A 55 -0.83 9.28 15.82
C CYS A 55 -1.57 10.59 15.64
N THR A 56 -0.83 11.69 15.81
CA THR A 56 -1.40 13.04 15.67
C THR A 56 -1.95 13.30 14.28
N LEU A 57 -1.26 12.85 13.23
CA LEU A 57 -1.70 12.96 11.84
C LEU A 57 -3.00 12.19 11.60
N SER A 58 -3.06 10.94 12.04
CA SER A 58 -4.25 10.10 11.93
C SER A 58 -5.43 10.66 12.77
N MET A 59 -5.15 11.31 13.90
CA MET A 59 -6.17 12.03 14.68
C MET A 59 -6.72 13.24 13.91
N LEU A 60 -5.88 13.99 13.19
CA LEU A 60 -6.32 15.13 12.38
C LEU A 60 -7.23 14.70 11.23
N VAL A 61 -6.99 13.54 10.63
CA VAL A 61 -7.87 12.97 9.59
C VAL A 61 -9.29 12.74 10.11
N ASN A 62 -9.48 12.49 11.40
CA ASN A 62 -10.83 12.32 11.96
C ASN A 62 -11.70 13.59 11.85
N VAL A 63 -11.12 14.76 11.59
CA VAL A 63 -11.88 15.99 11.26
C VAL A 63 -12.67 15.83 9.95
N LEU A 64 -12.27 14.90 9.07
CA LEU A 64 -12.91 14.64 7.78
C LEU A 64 -14.13 13.70 7.87
N TRP A 65 -14.42 13.07 9.03
CA TRP A 65 -15.59 12.19 9.18
C TRP A 65 -16.94 12.80 8.75
N PRO A 66 -17.22 14.10 8.94
CA PRO A 66 -18.47 14.71 8.45
C PRO A 66 -18.66 14.63 6.93
N PHE A 67 -17.59 14.43 6.15
CA PHE A 67 -17.69 14.25 4.70
C PHE A 67 -18.32 12.92 4.31
N VAL A 68 -18.20 11.88 5.14
CA VAL A 68 -18.82 10.56 4.88
C VAL A 68 -20.35 10.64 4.79
N PRO A 69 -21.09 11.10 5.82
CA PRO A 69 -22.54 11.24 5.71
C PRO A 69 -22.95 12.32 4.69
N ALA A 70 -22.14 13.36 4.47
CA ALA A 70 -22.42 14.38 3.45
C ALA A 70 -22.34 13.81 2.02
N ALA A 71 -21.34 12.97 1.74
CA ALA A 71 -21.17 12.29 0.46
C ALA A 71 -22.36 11.37 0.17
N ILE A 72 -22.78 10.56 1.17
CA ILE A 72 -23.96 9.70 1.06
C ILE A 72 -25.22 10.54 0.80
N ALA A 73 -25.41 11.62 1.56
CA ALA A 73 -26.60 12.46 1.43
C ALA A 73 -26.68 13.14 0.05
N ILE A 74 -25.57 13.67 -0.46
CA ILE A 74 -25.55 14.37 -1.76
C ILE A 74 -25.69 13.38 -2.92
N HIS A 75 -25.06 12.21 -2.85
CA HIS A 75 -25.23 11.16 -3.85
C HIS A 75 -26.72 10.80 -4.07
N PHE A 76 -27.50 10.64 -2.99
CA PHE A 76 -28.92 10.32 -3.11
C PHE A 76 -29.84 11.53 -3.32
N ALA A 77 -29.50 12.71 -2.77
CA ALA A 77 -30.38 13.88 -2.83
C ALA A 77 -30.20 14.70 -4.12
N ARG A 78 -28.98 14.76 -4.66
CA ARG A 78 -28.59 15.60 -5.80
C ARG A 78 -27.59 14.87 -6.70
N PRO A 79 -28.02 13.79 -7.38
CA PRO A 79 -27.18 13.03 -8.30
C PRO A 79 -26.77 13.85 -9.54
N ASP A 80 -27.37 15.01 -9.77
CA ASP A 80 -27.00 15.95 -10.83
C ASP A 80 -25.64 16.65 -10.59
N LEU A 81 -25.15 16.62 -9.34
CA LEU A 81 -23.93 17.33 -8.93
C LEU A 81 -22.69 16.43 -8.97
N HIS A 82 -22.43 15.78 -10.11
CA HIS A 82 -21.35 14.81 -10.34
C HIS A 82 -20.00 15.16 -9.69
N VAL A 83 -19.51 16.38 -9.92
CA VAL A 83 -18.21 16.82 -9.36
C VAL A 83 -18.22 16.95 -7.84
N TRP A 84 -19.35 17.35 -7.25
CA TRP A 84 -19.47 17.41 -5.80
C TRP A 84 -19.60 16.01 -5.20
N VAL A 85 -20.33 15.11 -5.86
CA VAL A 85 -20.40 13.69 -5.46
C VAL A 85 -19.00 13.09 -5.49
N PHE A 86 -18.24 13.28 -6.57
CA PHE A 86 -16.86 12.84 -6.68
C PHE A 86 -15.98 13.43 -5.56
N ALA A 87 -15.96 14.76 -5.41
CA ALA A 87 -15.08 15.44 -4.46
C ALA A 87 -15.38 15.07 -3.00
N LEU A 88 -16.66 14.95 -2.63
CA LEU A 88 -17.05 14.56 -1.27
C LEU A 88 -16.69 13.10 -0.99
N ASN A 89 -16.90 12.18 -1.93
CA ASN A 89 -16.51 10.78 -1.77
C ASN A 89 -14.98 10.63 -1.73
N TYR A 90 -14.25 11.42 -2.52
CA TYR A 90 -12.79 11.48 -2.49
C TYR A 90 -12.29 11.86 -1.08
N ILE A 91 -12.84 12.93 -0.49
CA ILE A 91 -12.47 13.35 0.88
C ILE A 91 -12.94 12.32 1.92
N ALA A 92 -14.14 11.75 1.76
CA ALA A 92 -14.72 10.78 2.69
C ALA A 92 -13.95 9.44 2.75
N MET A 93 -13.23 9.10 1.68
CA MET A 93 -12.42 7.90 1.60
C MET A 93 -11.20 7.96 2.54
N VAL A 94 -10.60 9.15 2.73
CA VAL A 94 -9.44 9.35 3.60
C VAL A 94 -9.68 8.93 5.06
N PRO A 95 -10.70 9.43 5.79
CA PRO A 95 -10.98 8.99 7.17
C PRO A 95 -11.44 7.54 7.25
N SER A 96 -12.12 7.04 6.21
CA SER A 96 -12.57 5.65 6.15
C SER A 96 -11.39 4.67 6.04
N ALA A 97 -10.46 4.94 5.13
CA ALA A 97 -9.22 4.19 4.97
C ALA A 97 -8.32 4.31 6.21
N ASN A 98 -8.28 5.49 6.83
CA ASN A 98 -7.50 5.72 8.06
C ASN A 98 -8.00 4.86 9.24
N LEU A 99 -9.32 4.72 9.39
CA LEU A 99 -9.88 3.81 10.39
C LEU A 99 -9.57 2.34 10.07
N LEU A 100 -9.55 1.96 8.78
CA LEU A 100 -9.19 0.61 8.35
C LEU A 100 -7.73 0.30 8.67
N GLY A 101 -6.79 1.20 8.33
CA GLY A 101 -5.37 1.07 8.66
C GLY A 101 -5.13 1.00 10.16
N PHE A 102 -5.72 1.92 10.94
CA PHE A 102 -5.63 1.88 12.40
C PHE A 102 -6.14 0.57 13.01
N ALA A 103 -7.30 0.09 12.55
CA ALA A 103 -7.86 -1.17 13.06
C ALA A 103 -7.04 -2.39 12.60
N GLY A 104 -6.46 -2.34 11.40
CA GLY A 104 -5.50 -3.31 10.87
C GLY A 104 -4.24 -3.41 11.71
N GLY A 105 -3.60 -2.28 12.03
CA GLY A 105 -2.42 -2.24 12.89
C GLY A 105 -2.70 -2.70 14.32
N GLU A 106 -3.85 -2.33 14.91
CA GLU A 106 -4.27 -2.85 16.23
C GLU A 106 -4.49 -4.38 16.20
N LEU A 107 -4.93 -4.94 15.07
CA LEU A 107 -5.04 -6.38 14.88
C LEU A 107 -3.66 -7.02 14.67
N ALA A 108 -2.78 -6.40 13.89
CA ALA A 108 -1.42 -6.87 13.64
C ALA A 108 -0.60 -7.02 14.92
N LYS A 109 -0.70 -6.06 15.84
CA LYS A 109 -0.05 -6.09 17.17
C LYS A 109 -0.50 -7.27 18.06
N LYS A 110 -1.59 -7.95 17.72
CA LYS A 110 -2.10 -9.13 18.44
C LYS A 110 -1.66 -10.45 17.82
N LEU A 111 -0.98 -10.41 16.68
CA LEU A 111 -0.56 -11.55 15.87
C LEU A 111 0.98 -11.66 15.89
N PRO A 112 1.56 -12.80 15.45
CA PRO A 112 3.01 -12.89 15.26
C PRO A 112 3.49 -11.79 14.31
N LYS A 113 4.60 -11.12 14.64
CA LYS A 113 5.02 -9.83 14.04
C LYS A 113 4.97 -9.80 12.52
N VAL A 114 5.71 -10.69 11.85
CA VAL A 114 5.78 -10.76 10.37
C VAL A 114 4.41 -11.06 9.77
N PHE A 115 3.64 -11.96 10.38
CA PHE A 115 2.28 -12.27 9.91
C PHE A 115 1.33 -11.09 10.13
N GLY A 116 1.46 -10.37 11.24
CA GLY A 116 0.69 -9.17 11.56
C GLY A 116 0.91 -8.07 10.52
N VAL A 117 2.18 -7.75 10.22
CA VAL A 117 2.55 -6.74 9.22
C VAL A 117 2.07 -7.13 7.83
N LEU A 118 2.20 -8.39 7.43
CA LEU A 118 1.68 -8.88 6.14
C LEU A 118 0.14 -8.83 6.08
N LEU A 119 -0.55 -9.14 7.18
CA LEU A 119 -2.00 -9.04 7.26
C LEU A 119 -2.46 -7.59 7.18
N GLU A 120 -1.80 -6.68 7.90
CA GLU A 120 -2.06 -5.24 7.84
C GLU A 120 -1.86 -4.70 6.42
N THR A 121 -0.72 -5.00 5.80
CA THR A 121 -0.44 -4.68 4.40
C THR A 121 -1.54 -5.22 3.47
N THR A 122 -2.01 -6.44 3.72
CA THR A 122 -3.10 -7.03 2.94
C THR A 122 -4.40 -6.27 3.14
N LEU A 123 -4.78 -5.93 4.38
CA LEU A 123 -5.99 -5.18 4.68
C LEU A 123 -5.98 -3.79 4.05
N SER A 124 -4.84 -3.09 4.06
CA SER A 124 -4.68 -1.81 3.36
C SER A 124 -4.83 -1.96 1.85
N SER A 125 -4.27 -3.03 1.26
CA SER A 125 -4.41 -3.32 -0.17
C SER A 125 -5.85 -3.71 -0.59
N VAL A 126 -6.72 -4.10 0.35
CA VAL A 126 -8.12 -4.43 0.03
C VAL A 126 -8.83 -3.20 -0.55
N VAL A 127 -8.48 -1.99 -0.12
CA VAL A 127 -9.05 -0.75 -0.68
C VAL A 127 -8.76 -0.65 -2.17
N GLU A 128 -7.52 -0.90 -2.57
CA GLU A 128 -7.09 -0.97 -3.97
C GLU A 128 -7.84 -2.03 -4.76
N ILE A 129 -7.92 -3.25 -4.20
CA ILE A 129 -8.59 -4.38 -4.84
C ILE A 129 -10.06 -4.02 -5.05
N VAL A 130 -10.74 -3.46 -4.05
CA VAL A 130 -12.13 -3.03 -4.15
C VAL A 130 -12.29 -1.97 -5.24
N LEU A 131 -11.42 -0.96 -5.30
CA LEU A 131 -11.46 0.06 -6.35
C LEU A 131 -11.29 -0.55 -7.74
N PHE A 132 -10.35 -1.48 -7.94
CA PHE A 132 -10.22 -2.22 -9.20
C PHE A 132 -11.46 -3.06 -9.51
N MET A 133 -12.03 -3.76 -8.54
CA MET A 133 -13.25 -4.55 -8.78
C MET A 133 -14.43 -3.66 -9.18
N VAL A 134 -14.57 -2.49 -8.56
CA VAL A 134 -15.63 -1.53 -8.88
C VAL A 134 -15.40 -0.92 -10.27
N LEU A 135 -14.17 -0.50 -10.60
CA LEU A 135 -13.81 -0.02 -11.93
C LEU A 135 -14.07 -1.07 -13.00
N ILE A 136 -13.60 -2.31 -12.79
CA ILE A 136 -13.83 -3.42 -13.70
C ILE A 136 -15.31 -3.73 -13.77
N HIS A 137 -16.10 -3.64 -12.71
CA HIS A 137 -17.54 -3.92 -12.79
C HIS A 137 -18.28 -2.86 -13.60
N ASN A 138 -18.01 -1.59 -13.32
CA ASN A 138 -18.69 -0.44 -13.90
C ASN A 138 -18.27 -0.12 -15.34
N ASP A 139 -17.14 -0.65 -15.82
CA ASP A 139 -16.68 -0.48 -17.19
C ASP A 139 -17.74 -0.94 -18.22
N ARG A 140 -18.15 -0.10 -19.17
CA ARG A 140 -19.13 -0.50 -20.18
C ARG A 140 -18.52 -0.74 -21.55
N ASN A 141 -17.68 0.19 -22.01
CA ASN A 141 -17.09 0.16 -23.34
C ASN A 141 -15.57 -0.01 -23.35
N GLY A 142 -14.94 -0.26 -22.20
CA GLY A 142 -13.48 -0.30 -22.06
C GLY A 142 -12.86 1.05 -21.68
N ASP A 143 -13.67 2.08 -21.44
CA ASP A 143 -13.22 3.45 -21.15
C ASP A 143 -12.52 3.55 -19.78
N LEU A 144 -12.82 2.64 -18.84
CA LEU A 144 -12.19 2.62 -17.51
C LEU A 144 -10.92 1.73 -17.47
N ILE A 145 -10.62 0.98 -18.54
CA ILE A 145 -9.42 0.14 -18.61
C ILE A 145 -8.13 0.98 -18.47
N PRO A 146 -7.96 2.12 -19.18
CA PRO A 146 -6.81 2.99 -18.99
C PRO A 146 -6.69 3.52 -17.56
N VAL A 147 -7.83 3.83 -16.91
CA VAL A 147 -7.84 4.29 -15.50
C VAL A 147 -7.31 3.21 -14.56
N ILE A 148 -7.73 1.95 -14.74
CA ILE A 148 -7.24 0.81 -13.94
C ILE A 148 -5.73 0.60 -14.15
N GLN A 149 -5.29 0.62 -15.42
CA GLN A 149 -3.89 0.43 -15.78
C GLN A 149 -3.00 1.55 -15.19
N ALA A 150 -3.43 2.80 -15.32
CA ALA A 150 -2.75 3.94 -14.74
C ALA A 150 -2.75 3.88 -13.21
N ALA A 151 -3.83 3.42 -12.57
CA ALA A 151 -3.91 3.28 -11.12
C ALA A 151 -2.98 2.20 -10.55
N ILE A 152 -2.80 1.07 -11.25
CA ILE A 152 -1.80 0.06 -10.86
C ILE A 152 -0.39 0.67 -10.80
N LEU A 153 0.02 1.40 -11.84
CA LEU A 153 1.35 2.02 -11.90
C LEU A 153 1.45 3.20 -10.92
N GLY A 154 0.37 3.96 -10.77
CA GLY A 154 0.28 5.10 -9.88
C GLY A 154 0.39 4.72 -8.41
N SER A 155 -0.19 3.59 -8.00
CA SER A 155 -0.06 3.01 -6.66
C SER A 155 1.40 2.69 -6.33
N VAL A 156 2.13 2.07 -7.26
CA VAL A 156 3.58 1.84 -7.13
C VAL A 156 4.36 3.15 -7.04
N LEU A 157 4.07 4.14 -7.90
CA LEU A 157 4.75 5.45 -7.86
C LEU A 157 4.46 6.22 -6.56
N ALA A 158 3.21 6.19 -6.09
CA ALA A 158 2.80 6.85 -4.86
C ALA A 158 3.53 6.27 -3.66
N ASN A 159 3.70 4.95 -3.58
CA ASN A 159 4.41 4.33 -2.48
C ASN A 159 5.93 4.57 -2.54
N LEU A 160 6.53 4.49 -3.73
CA LEU A 160 7.98 4.62 -3.89
C LEU A 160 8.51 6.05 -3.85
N LEU A 161 7.80 7.00 -4.45
CA LEU A 161 8.28 8.38 -4.53
C LEU A 161 7.61 9.28 -3.52
N LEU A 162 6.29 9.21 -3.38
CA LEU A 162 5.56 10.07 -2.47
C LEU A 162 5.70 9.59 -1.03
N CYS A 163 5.23 8.38 -0.70
CA CYS A 163 5.22 7.88 0.67
C CYS A 163 6.64 7.75 1.23
N LEU A 164 7.50 6.98 0.55
CA LEU A 164 8.88 6.80 0.96
C LEU A 164 9.64 8.14 1.01
N GLY A 165 9.38 9.03 0.04
CA GLY A 165 9.96 10.37 0.02
C GLY A 165 9.55 11.20 1.24
N LEU A 166 8.26 11.16 1.62
CA LEU A 166 7.77 11.82 2.83
C LEU A 166 8.33 11.18 4.10
N CYS A 167 8.49 9.86 4.14
CA CYS A 167 9.12 9.15 5.26
C CYS A 167 10.56 9.64 5.50
N PHE A 168 11.39 9.64 4.46
CA PHE A 168 12.77 10.13 4.54
C PHE A 168 12.85 11.62 4.84
N PHE A 169 11.94 12.42 4.27
CA PHE A 169 11.90 13.85 4.51
C PHE A 169 11.55 14.19 5.96
N PHE A 170 10.44 13.66 6.47
CA PHE A 170 9.99 13.96 7.84
C PHE A 170 10.84 13.25 8.90
N GLY A 171 11.23 11.99 8.68
CA GLY A 171 12.12 11.27 9.59
C GLY A 171 13.54 11.85 9.66
N GLY A 172 14.00 12.47 8.56
CA GLY A 172 15.30 13.12 8.43
C GLY A 172 15.33 14.64 8.72
N ILE A 173 14.19 15.31 8.97
CA ILE A 173 14.22 16.73 9.39
C ILE A 173 14.78 16.89 10.80
N THR A 174 14.49 15.92 11.67
CA THR A 174 14.89 15.92 13.08
C THR A 174 16.22 15.21 13.32
N ARG A 175 16.77 14.52 12.31
CA ARG A 175 17.94 13.63 12.40
C ARG A 175 18.90 13.89 11.24
N GLU A 176 20.21 13.71 11.46
CA GLU A 176 21.19 13.87 10.37
C GLU A 176 21.06 12.74 9.34
N GLU A 177 20.90 11.49 9.80
CA GLU A 177 20.70 10.30 8.99
C GLU A 177 19.83 9.28 9.75
N GLN A 178 19.05 8.46 9.04
CA GLN A 178 18.37 7.27 9.60
C GLN A 178 18.92 6.01 8.92
N SER A 179 19.39 5.05 9.72
CA SER A 179 19.92 3.78 9.23
C SER A 179 18.86 2.69 9.23
N PHE A 180 18.75 1.93 8.15
CA PHE A 180 17.86 0.78 8.03
C PHE A 180 18.65 -0.48 7.66
N HIS A 181 18.04 -1.64 7.88
CA HIS A 181 18.68 -2.93 7.69
C HIS A 181 18.74 -3.33 6.21
N GLU A 182 19.90 -3.80 5.75
CA GLU A 182 20.13 -4.17 4.34
C GLU A 182 19.14 -5.23 3.83
N ALA A 183 18.79 -6.20 4.67
CA ALA A 183 17.82 -7.24 4.32
C ALA A 183 16.44 -6.69 3.90
N VAL A 184 15.98 -5.59 4.51
CA VAL A 184 14.68 -4.97 4.16
C VAL A 184 14.80 -4.24 2.81
N SER A 185 15.90 -3.53 2.62
CA SER A 185 16.22 -2.82 1.38
C SER A 185 16.43 -3.77 0.19
N GLU A 186 17.24 -4.82 0.34
CA GLU A 186 17.61 -5.73 -0.74
C GLU A 186 16.42 -6.58 -1.20
N VAL A 187 15.68 -7.15 -0.25
CA VAL A 187 14.48 -7.94 -0.57
C VAL A 187 13.41 -7.04 -1.18
N GLY A 188 13.21 -5.83 -0.64
CA GLY A 188 12.24 -4.88 -1.16
C GLY A 188 12.56 -4.39 -2.58
N SER A 189 13.77 -3.87 -2.80
CA SER A 189 14.19 -3.31 -4.09
C SER A 189 14.36 -4.38 -5.18
N GLY A 190 14.96 -5.54 -4.85
CA GLY A 190 15.19 -6.63 -5.78
C GLY A 190 13.90 -7.28 -6.26
N LEU A 191 12.98 -7.60 -5.35
CA LEU A 191 11.68 -8.18 -5.71
C LEU A 191 10.83 -7.20 -6.51
N LEU A 192 10.82 -5.93 -6.11
CA LEU A 192 10.04 -4.92 -6.80
C LEU A 192 10.56 -4.65 -8.22
N LEU A 193 11.88 -4.71 -8.43
CA LEU A 193 12.47 -4.64 -9.76
C LEU A 193 12.01 -5.80 -10.64
N VAL A 194 12.04 -7.05 -10.12
CA VAL A 194 11.55 -8.22 -10.84
C VAL A 194 10.05 -8.11 -11.16
N ALA A 195 9.26 -7.62 -10.20
CA ALA A 195 7.83 -7.39 -10.38
C ALA A 195 7.56 -6.31 -11.45
N GLY A 196 8.29 -5.19 -11.41
CA GLY A 196 8.22 -4.13 -12.40
C GLY A 196 8.60 -4.59 -13.80
N PHE A 197 9.63 -5.45 -13.92
CA PHE A 197 9.96 -6.09 -15.20
C PHE A 197 8.83 -6.99 -15.70
N GLY A 198 8.19 -7.75 -14.81
CA GLY A 198 7.05 -8.59 -15.16
C GLY A 198 5.88 -7.77 -15.74
N LEU A 199 5.56 -6.62 -15.14
CA LEU A 199 4.54 -5.70 -15.63
C LEU A 199 4.92 -5.05 -16.97
N LEU A 200 6.21 -4.82 -17.23
CA LEU A 200 6.72 -4.18 -18.43
C LEU A 200 6.63 -5.08 -19.68
N ILE A 201 6.85 -6.39 -19.55
CA ILE A 201 7.02 -7.31 -20.70
C ILE A 201 5.88 -7.22 -21.74
N PRO A 202 4.59 -7.30 -21.37
CA PRO A 202 3.50 -7.28 -22.35
C PRO A 202 3.43 -5.94 -23.11
N SER A 203 3.72 -4.84 -22.40
CA SER A 203 3.73 -3.50 -22.99
C SER A 203 4.93 -3.26 -23.90
N ALA A 204 6.12 -3.77 -23.52
CA ALA A 204 7.30 -3.73 -24.36
C ALA A 204 7.12 -4.56 -25.63
N PHE A 205 6.45 -5.71 -25.55
CA PHE A 205 6.06 -6.51 -26.71
C PHE A 205 5.14 -5.72 -27.65
N TYR A 206 4.09 -5.09 -27.11
CA TYR A 206 3.17 -4.27 -27.89
C TYR A 206 3.88 -3.08 -28.56
N SER A 207 4.68 -2.33 -27.79
CA SER A 207 5.42 -1.16 -28.27
C SER A 207 6.43 -1.52 -29.36
N ALA A 208 7.20 -2.60 -29.18
CA ALA A 208 8.21 -3.03 -30.14
C ALA A 208 7.61 -3.44 -31.49
N LEU A 209 6.40 -4.03 -31.49
CA LEU A 209 5.72 -4.48 -32.70
C LEU A 209 4.81 -3.42 -33.34
N SER A 210 4.29 -2.47 -32.55
CA SER A 210 3.52 -1.33 -33.06
C SER A 210 4.40 -0.25 -33.69
N SER A 211 5.61 -0.03 -33.14
CA SER A 211 6.58 0.97 -33.63
C SER A 211 7.44 0.46 -34.79
N SER A 212 7.38 -0.83 -35.08
CA SER A 212 8.23 -1.50 -36.06
C SER A 212 7.81 -1.20 -37.50
N SER A 213 8.63 -0.42 -38.21
CA SER A 213 8.59 -0.26 -39.68
C SER A 213 9.01 -1.53 -40.46
N THR A 214 9.21 -2.65 -39.77
CA THR A 214 9.60 -3.95 -40.31
C THR A 214 8.40 -4.66 -40.91
N HIS A 215 8.64 -5.34 -42.05
CA HIS A 215 7.73 -6.11 -42.91
C HIS A 215 6.98 -7.30 -42.23
N THR A 216 6.58 -7.18 -40.98
CA THR A 216 5.75 -8.15 -40.28
C THR A 216 4.28 -7.87 -40.60
N GLN A 217 3.62 -8.77 -41.34
CA GLN A 217 2.17 -8.71 -41.63
C GLN A 217 1.33 -9.08 -40.40
N ILE A 218 1.49 -8.35 -39.29
CA ILE A 218 0.63 -8.54 -38.11
C ILE A 218 -0.48 -7.51 -38.20
N THR A 219 -1.72 -7.97 -38.26
CA THR A 219 -2.88 -7.06 -38.18
C THR A 219 -3.01 -6.49 -36.75
N PRO A 220 -3.48 -5.25 -36.56
CA PRO A 220 -3.62 -4.64 -35.23
C PRO A 220 -4.50 -5.48 -34.29
N ALA A 221 -5.53 -6.14 -34.83
CA ALA A 221 -6.38 -7.06 -34.08
C ALA A 221 -5.61 -8.28 -33.55
N GLN A 222 -4.74 -8.88 -34.37
CA GLN A 222 -3.89 -9.99 -33.94
C GLN A 222 -2.88 -9.54 -32.88
N LEU A 223 -2.30 -8.34 -33.03
CA LEU A 223 -1.37 -7.79 -32.03
C LEU A 223 -2.05 -7.60 -30.67
N ASN A 224 -3.25 -7.00 -30.65
CA ASN A 224 -4.02 -6.80 -29.41
C ASN A 224 -4.36 -8.14 -28.75
N GLN A 225 -4.85 -9.10 -29.54
CA GLN A 225 -5.19 -10.43 -29.03
C GLN A 225 -3.95 -11.15 -28.46
N SER A 226 -2.83 -11.14 -29.16
CA SER A 226 -1.58 -11.74 -28.66
C SER A 226 -1.08 -11.05 -27.39
N THR A 227 -1.12 -9.71 -27.35
CA THR A 227 -0.71 -8.91 -26.18
C THR A 227 -1.56 -9.24 -24.95
N LEU A 228 -2.87 -9.42 -25.15
CA LEU A 228 -3.81 -9.77 -24.10
C LEU A 228 -3.62 -11.23 -23.61
N ILE A 229 -3.34 -12.18 -24.50
CA ILE A 229 -2.97 -13.55 -24.10
C ILE A 229 -1.66 -13.54 -23.27
N ILE A 230 -0.66 -12.78 -23.71
CA ILE A 230 0.60 -12.60 -22.98
C ILE A 230 0.32 -11.99 -21.61
N SER A 231 -0.51 -10.94 -21.54
CA SER A 231 -0.90 -10.30 -20.27
C SER A 231 -1.55 -11.27 -19.29
N ARG A 232 -2.46 -12.13 -19.76
CA ARG A 232 -3.12 -13.16 -18.93
C ARG A 232 -2.12 -14.21 -18.45
N ALA A 233 -1.21 -14.65 -19.31
CA ALA A 233 -0.16 -15.59 -18.92
C ALA A 233 0.79 -14.98 -17.89
N THR A 234 1.24 -13.74 -18.11
CA THR A 234 2.05 -12.97 -17.17
C THR A 234 1.33 -12.82 -15.83
N ALA A 235 0.02 -12.54 -15.83
CA ALA A 235 -0.75 -12.39 -14.60
C ALA A 235 -0.73 -13.67 -13.74
N VAL A 236 -0.90 -14.84 -14.35
CA VAL A 236 -0.81 -16.13 -13.63
C VAL A 236 0.60 -16.34 -13.07
N ILE A 237 1.64 -16.02 -13.84
CA ILE A 237 3.05 -16.15 -13.39
C ILE A 237 3.33 -15.22 -12.20
N LEU A 238 2.86 -13.97 -12.25
CA LEU A 238 3.03 -12.99 -11.17
C LEU A 238 2.33 -13.45 -9.88
N LEU A 239 1.14 -14.05 -9.96
CA LEU A 239 0.48 -14.64 -8.79
C LEU A 239 1.27 -15.81 -8.19
N VAL A 240 1.85 -16.67 -9.03
CA VAL A 240 2.74 -17.74 -8.54
C VAL A 240 3.96 -17.13 -7.84
N ALA A 241 4.54 -16.07 -8.40
CA ALA A 241 5.64 -15.34 -7.75
C ALA A 241 5.20 -14.71 -6.42
N PHE A 242 3.98 -14.20 -6.30
CA PHE A 242 3.42 -13.71 -5.04
C PHE A 242 3.27 -14.82 -4.00
N LEU A 243 2.80 -16.01 -4.39
CA LEU A 243 2.71 -17.16 -3.49
C LEU A 243 4.10 -17.61 -3.01
N MET A 244 5.11 -17.57 -3.89
CA MET A 244 6.50 -17.81 -3.52
C MET A 244 7.01 -16.75 -2.54
N TYR A 245 6.70 -15.48 -2.76
CA TYR A 245 7.01 -14.37 -1.85
C TYR A 245 6.36 -14.57 -0.47
N LEU A 246 5.07 -14.92 -0.41
CA LEU A 246 4.40 -15.20 0.86
C LEU A 246 5.03 -16.38 1.59
N PHE A 247 5.35 -17.47 0.87
CA PHE A 247 6.03 -18.62 1.47
C PHE A 247 7.41 -18.25 2.02
N TYR A 248 8.17 -17.45 1.27
CA TYR A 248 9.49 -16.97 1.69
C TYR A 248 9.41 -16.17 3.00
N ASN A 249 8.47 -15.21 3.10
CA ASN A 249 8.34 -14.36 4.29
C ASN A 249 7.74 -15.09 5.50
N LEU A 250 6.75 -15.96 5.30
CA LEU A 250 6.04 -16.62 6.40
C LEU A 250 6.78 -17.85 6.94
N HIS A 251 7.55 -18.54 6.10
CA HIS A 251 8.18 -19.80 6.48
C HIS A 251 9.70 -19.68 6.53
N SER A 252 10.34 -19.35 5.39
CA SER A 252 11.78 -19.49 5.26
C SER A 252 12.61 -18.40 5.95
N HIS A 253 12.15 -17.14 5.94
CA HIS A 253 12.94 -15.99 6.41
C HIS A 253 12.25 -15.14 7.48
N HIS A 254 11.19 -15.65 8.12
CA HIS A 254 10.50 -14.94 9.19
C HIS A 254 11.44 -14.49 10.32
N SER A 255 12.50 -15.25 10.63
CA SER A 255 13.45 -14.90 11.71
C SER A 255 14.19 -13.59 11.48
N ILE A 256 14.62 -13.30 10.25
CA ILE A 256 15.41 -12.09 9.98
C ILE A 256 14.54 -10.84 10.07
N PHE A 257 13.35 -10.89 9.47
CA PHE A 257 12.42 -9.76 9.53
C PHE A 257 11.84 -9.55 10.92
N ASP A 258 11.55 -10.63 11.66
CA ASP A 258 11.08 -10.54 13.05
C ASP A 258 12.12 -9.86 13.94
N GLU A 259 13.40 -10.23 13.82
CA GLU A 259 14.48 -9.60 14.58
C GLU A 259 14.68 -8.12 14.25
N VAL A 260 14.61 -7.74 12.97
CA VAL A 260 14.72 -6.33 12.54
C VAL A 260 13.55 -5.49 13.04
N LEU A 261 12.32 -6.01 12.93
CA LEU A 261 11.12 -5.32 13.38
C LEU A 261 11.01 -5.27 14.92
N GLU A 262 11.47 -6.29 15.63
CA GLU A 262 11.58 -6.27 17.09
C GLU A 262 12.61 -5.21 17.54
N PHE A 263 13.74 -5.11 16.83
CA PHE A 263 14.75 -4.09 17.11
C PHE A 263 14.20 -2.66 16.94
N ASP A 264 13.48 -2.36 15.86
CA ASP A 264 12.88 -1.05 15.64
C ASP A 264 11.81 -0.71 16.71
N GLU A 265 11.00 -1.68 17.14
CA GLU A 265 10.05 -1.48 18.24
C GLU A 265 10.77 -1.19 19.57
N HIS A 266 11.99 -1.67 19.73
CA HIS A 266 12.83 -1.32 20.88
C HIS A 266 13.44 0.09 20.80
N GLN A 267 13.64 0.62 19.59
CA GLN A 267 14.20 1.96 19.35
C GLN A 267 13.14 3.06 19.19
N ASP A 268 11.87 2.68 19.20
CA ASP A 268 10.73 3.59 19.18
C ASP A 268 10.83 4.70 20.24
N GLU A 269 10.88 5.95 19.77
CA GLU A 269 10.98 7.14 20.63
C GLU A 269 9.69 7.45 21.40
N ASP A 270 8.56 6.94 20.90
CA ASP A 270 7.21 7.20 21.36
C ASP A 270 6.65 6.05 22.23
N ARG A 271 7.34 4.90 22.25
CA ARG A 271 6.99 3.65 22.95
C ARG A 271 6.31 3.80 24.31
N GLU A 272 6.80 4.68 25.17
CA GLU A 272 6.20 4.87 26.51
C GLU A 272 4.76 5.40 26.45
N LYS A 273 4.47 6.28 25.49
CA LYS A 273 3.13 6.81 25.22
C LYS A 273 2.27 5.70 24.61
N GLU A 274 2.84 4.94 23.69
CA GLU A 274 2.18 3.81 23.03
C GLU A 274 1.75 2.72 24.04
N LEU A 275 2.63 2.35 24.98
CA LEU A 275 2.34 1.37 26.04
C LEU A 275 1.21 1.82 26.98
N LYS A 276 1.06 3.13 27.21
CA LYS A 276 0.01 3.71 28.06
C LYS A 276 -1.31 3.91 27.32
N ARG A 277 -1.33 3.73 26.00
CA ARG A 277 -2.49 4.02 25.16
C ARG A 277 -3.53 2.91 25.26
N ALA A 278 -4.79 3.31 25.16
CA ALA A 278 -5.92 2.39 25.16
C ALA A 278 -5.99 1.65 23.81
N LYS A 279 -5.91 0.32 23.86
CA LYS A 279 -5.93 -0.58 22.69
C LYS A 279 -7.32 -1.15 22.47
N LEU A 280 -7.66 -1.47 21.22
CA LEU A 280 -8.92 -2.12 20.87
C LEU A 280 -8.92 -3.57 21.38
N THR A 281 -10.07 -4.11 21.78
CA THR A 281 -10.21 -5.56 21.96
C THR A 281 -10.20 -6.26 20.60
N LEU A 282 -9.92 -7.57 20.56
CA LEU A 282 -9.89 -8.32 19.29
C LEU A 282 -11.24 -8.26 18.55
N VAL A 283 -12.36 -8.28 19.28
CA VAL A 283 -13.71 -8.12 18.70
C VAL A 283 -13.92 -6.69 18.19
N GLU A 284 -13.47 -5.69 18.94
CA GLU A 284 -13.52 -4.28 18.53
C GLU A 284 -12.70 -4.04 17.24
N CYS A 285 -11.54 -4.68 17.07
CA CYS A 285 -10.76 -4.64 15.82
C CYS A 285 -11.58 -5.14 14.63
N PHE A 286 -12.20 -6.32 14.72
CA PHE A 286 -13.01 -6.86 13.62
C PHE A 286 -14.22 -6.00 13.29
N ILE A 287 -14.88 -5.42 14.30
CA ILE A 287 -16.00 -4.48 14.10
C ILE A 287 -15.51 -3.22 13.37
N ALA A 288 -14.38 -2.64 13.79
CA ALA A 288 -13.81 -1.47 13.15
C ALA A 288 -13.39 -1.75 11.70
N ILE A 289 -12.74 -2.89 11.43
CA ILE A 289 -12.36 -3.33 10.08
C ILE A 289 -13.61 -3.49 9.21
N ALA A 290 -14.65 -4.18 9.69
CA ALA A 290 -15.87 -4.38 8.92
C ALA A 290 -16.61 -3.06 8.62
N ALA A 291 -16.70 -2.16 9.61
CA ALA A 291 -17.36 -0.87 9.45
C ALA A 291 -16.59 0.08 8.51
N SER A 292 -15.27 0.16 8.67
CA SER A 292 -14.41 0.98 7.80
C SER A 292 -14.40 0.45 6.37
N LEU A 293 -14.28 -0.87 6.18
CA LEU A 293 -14.34 -1.49 4.87
C LEU A 293 -15.68 -1.21 4.17
N ALA A 294 -16.81 -1.29 4.89
CA ALA A 294 -18.11 -0.93 4.33
C ALA A 294 -18.17 0.53 3.87
N CYS A 295 -17.62 1.47 4.67
CA CYS A 295 -17.56 2.89 4.31
C CYS A 295 -16.66 3.15 3.10
N VAL A 296 -15.50 2.49 3.05
CA VAL A 296 -14.57 2.54 1.92
C VAL A 296 -15.23 2.00 0.65
N CYS A 297 -15.82 0.80 0.70
CA CYS A 297 -16.50 0.20 -0.46
C CYS A 297 -17.61 1.09 -0.99
N MET A 298 -18.44 1.65 -0.11
CA MET A 298 -19.51 2.56 -0.52
C MET A 298 -18.96 3.84 -1.16
N SER A 299 -17.96 4.47 -0.55
CA SER A 299 -17.34 5.68 -1.09
C SER A 299 -16.62 5.40 -2.42
N ALA A 300 -16.02 4.22 -2.57
CA ALA A 300 -15.38 3.78 -3.80
C ALA A 300 -16.38 3.59 -4.94
N VAL A 301 -17.54 2.98 -4.68
CA VAL A 301 -18.62 2.85 -5.67
C VAL A 301 -19.08 4.23 -6.14
N PHE A 302 -19.42 5.11 -5.21
CA PHE A 302 -19.90 6.45 -5.55
C PHE A 302 -18.83 7.33 -6.21
N LEU A 303 -17.55 7.10 -5.92
CA LEU A 303 -16.45 7.81 -6.58
C LEU A 303 -16.27 7.34 -8.01
N VAL A 304 -16.27 6.02 -8.24
CA VAL A 304 -16.02 5.43 -9.57
C VAL A 304 -17.13 5.77 -10.57
N GLU A 305 -18.39 5.78 -10.12
CA GLU A 305 -19.54 6.18 -10.96
C GLU A 305 -19.41 7.60 -11.51
N GLU A 306 -18.63 8.46 -10.86
CA GLU A 306 -18.45 9.86 -11.26
C GLU A 306 -17.18 10.10 -12.07
N ILE A 307 -16.31 9.09 -12.27
CA ILE A 307 -15.03 9.25 -12.99
C ILE A 307 -15.26 9.73 -14.43
N GLU A 308 -16.18 9.11 -15.17
CA GLU A 308 -16.49 9.50 -16.56
C GLU A 308 -16.86 11.00 -16.64
N HIS A 309 -17.67 11.50 -15.70
CA HIS A 309 -18.05 12.92 -15.64
C HIS A 309 -16.90 13.88 -15.29
N ILE A 310 -15.87 13.39 -14.60
CA ILE A 310 -14.64 14.16 -14.34
C ILE A 310 -13.77 14.19 -15.59
N VAL A 311 -13.71 13.08 -16.32
CA VAL A 311 -12.96 12.95 -17.58
C VAL A 311 -13.55 13.83 -18.67
N ASP A 312 -14.88 13.86 -18.80
CA ASP A 312 -15.63 14.75 -19.70
C ASP A 312 -15.34 16.24 -19.49
N ARG A 313 -14.88 16.62 -18.29
CA ARG A 313 -14.51 18.00 -17.93
C ARG A 313 -13.06 18.34 -18.23
N GLY A 314 -12.31 17.44 -18.86
CA GLY A 314 -10.95 17.67 -19.35
C GLY A 314 -9.83 17.12 -18.46
N VAL A 315 -10.13 16.26 -17.48
CA VAL A 315 -9.11 15.51 -16.74
C VAL A 315 -8.81 14.22 -17.48
N SER A 316 -7.56 13.91 -17.78
CA SER A 316 -7.23 12.67 -18.51
C SER A 316 -7.44 11.43 -17.63
N ASP A 317 -7.85 10.30 -18.23
CA ASP A 317 -7.95 8.99 -17.56
C ASP A 317 -6.64 8.62 -16.85
N ASN A 318 -5.55 8.94 -17.54
CA ASN A 318 -4.20 8.76 -17.05
C ASN A 318 -3.90 9.59 -15.80
N PHE A 319 -4.39 10.83 -15.70
CA PHE A 319 -4.23 11.63 -14.48
C PHE A 319 -5.12 11.13 -13.34
N VAL A 320 -6.36 10.74 -13.64
CA VAL A 320 -7.27 10.16 -12.63
C VAL A 320 -6.66 8.88 -12.07
N GLY A 321 -6.24 7.96 -12.94
CA GLY A 321 -5.66 6.69 -12.55
C GLY A 321 -4.28 6.84 -11.91
N LEU A 322 -3.33 7.53 -12.55
CA LEU A 322 -1.93 7.56 -12.07
C LEU A 322 -1.74 8.39 -10.80
N ILE A 323 -2.53 9.46 -10.61
CA ILE A 323 -2.35 10.43 -9.52
C ILE A 323 -3.51 10.40 -8.53
N LEU A 324 -4.74 10.67 -8.99
CA LEU A 324 -5.85 10.90 -8.08
C LEU A 324 -6.24 9.64 -7.30
N VAL A 325 -6.43 8.50 -7.97
CA VAL A 325 -6.88 7.26 -7.35
C VAL A 325 -5.89 6.76 -6.28
N PRO A 326 -4.58 6.56 -6.59
CA PRO A 326 -3.58 6.14 -5.61
C PRO A 326 -3.46 7.07 -4.41
N LEU A 327 -3.55 8.39 -4.63
CA LEU A 327 -3.35 9.37 -3.57
C LEU A 327 -4.40 9.23 -2.46
N VAL A 328 -5.67 9.00 -2.81
CA VAL A 328 -6.72 8.82 -1.82
C VAL A 328 -6.73 7.40 -1.25
N GLU A 329 -6.46 6.41 -2.10
CA GLU A 329 -6.45 5.00 -1.74
C GLU A 329 -5.37 4.68 -0.71
N LYS A 330 -4.15 5.19 -0.91
CA LYS A 330 -3.00 4.96 -0.01
C LYS A 330 -2.84 5.99 1.10
N ALA A 331 -3.68 7.03 1.15
CA ALA A 331 -3.50 8.14 2.11
C ALA A 331 -3.31 7.67 3.55
N ALA A 332 -4.11 6.70 4.00
CA ALA A 332 -4.03 6.15 5.34
C ALA A 332 -2.70 5.43 5.63
N GLU A 333 -2.27 4.61 4.69
CA GLU A 333 -1.00 3.87 4.76
C GLU A 333 0.19 4.83 4.78
N HIS A 334 0.13 5.90 3.97
CA HIS A 334 1.18 6.93 3.95
C HIS A 334 1.29 7.66 5.28
N LEU A 335 0.16 7.99 5.91
CA LEU A 335 0.17 8.65 7.21
C LEU A 335 0.78 7.77 8.31
N THR A 336 0.52 6.45 8.28
CA THR A 336 1.14 5.49 9.21
C THR A 336 2.64 5.38 8.96
N ALA A 337 3.08 5.20 7.71
CA ALA A 337 4.50 5.08 7.39
C ALA A 337 5.30 6.35 7.73
N ILE A 338 4.73 7.53 7.51
CA ILE A 338 5.37 8.81 7.87
C ILE A 338 5.52 8.93 9.39
N ASP A 339 4.53 8.46 10.16
CA ASP A 339 4.58 8.47 11.62
C ASP A 339 5.66 7.54 12.16
N GLU A 340 5.73 6.31 11.64
CA GLU A 340 6.79 5.35 11.99
C GLU A 340 8.19 5.90 11.63
N ALA A 341 8.33 6.54 10.47
CA ALA A 341 9.59 7.19 10.09
C ALA A 341 9.95 8.35 11.04
N TRP A 342 8.94 9.13 11.46
CA TRP A 342 9.10 10.21 12.42
C TRP A 342 9.57 9.71 13.79
N ASP A 343 9.03 8.57 14.26
CA ASP A 343 9.35 7.93 15.54
C ASP A 343 10.60 7.02 15.50
N ASN A 344 11.39 7.14 14.43
CA ASN A 344 12.65 6.43 14.20
C ASN A 344 12.49 4.90 13.98
N GLN A 345 11.31 4.46 13.57
CA GLN A 345 11.01 3.09 13.15
C GLN A 345 11.10 2.95 11.62
N ILE A 346 12.27 3.30 11.06
CA ILE A 346 12.41 3.41 9.60
C ILE A 346 12.23 2.08 8.89
N ASN A 347 12.56 0.93 9.49
CA ASN A 347 12.35 -0.37 8.85
C ASN A 347 10.86 -0.73 8.75
N PHE A 348 10.03 -0.32 9.73
CA PHE A 348 8.57 -0.43 9.62
C PHE A 348 8.03 0.44 8.49
N ALA A 349 8.45 1.70 8.44
CA ALA A 349 8.04 2.61 7.37
C ALA A 349 8.43 2.09 5.98
N LEU A 350 9.64 1.51 5.84
CA LEU A 350 10.06 0.85 4.60
C LEU A 350 9.18 -0.35 4.25
N PHE A 351 8.81 -1.17 5.23
CA PHE A 351 7.88 -2.28 5.00
C PHE A 351 6.52 -1.80 4.51
N HIS A 352 5.98 -0.74 5.12
CA HIS A 352 4.72 -0.12 4.74
C HIS A 352 4.79 0.66 3.42
N CYS A 353 5.98 0.92 2.85
CA CYS A 353 6.11 1.46 1.49
C CYS A 353 6.35 0.36 0.43
N LEU A 354 7.27 -0.56 0.72
CA LEU A 354 7.75 -1.56 -0.24
C LEU A 354 6.80 -2.76 -0.35
N GLY A 355 6.27 -3.24 0.78
CA GLY A 355 5.36 -4.39 0.83
C GLY A 355 4.10 -4.17 -0.03
N PRO A 356 3.36 -3.07 0.18
CA PRO A 356 2.20 -2.74 -0.63
C PRO A 356 2.52 -2.53 -2.12
N SER A 357 3.71 -2.03 -2.46
CA SER A 357 4.17 -1.92 -3.87
C SER A 357 4.38 -3.30 -4.51
N ILE A 358 5.03 -4.22 -3.78
CA ILE A 358 5.21 -5.61 -4.21
C ILE A 358 3.84 -6.29 -4.37
N GLN A 359 2.92 -6.07 -3.43
CA GLN A 359 1.57 -6.61 -3.49
C GLN A 359 0.76 -6.04 -4.67
N THR A 360 0.89 -4.75 -4.95
CA THR A 360 0.28 -4.11 -6.11
C THR A 360 0.71 -4.80 -7.40
N ALA A 361 2.02 -5.01 -7.57
CA ALA A 361 2.58 -5.57 -8.79
C ALA A 361 2.39 -7.09 -8.93
N LEU A 362 2.52 -7.85 -7.84
CA LEU A 362 2.48 -9.32 -7.86
C LEU A 362 1.11 -9.93 -7.53
N LEU A 363 0.20 -9.17 -6.90
CA LEU A 363 -1.16 -9.63 -6.54
C LEU A 363 -2.26 -8.79 -7.18
N ASN A 364 -2.31 -7.47 -6.93
CA ASN A 364 -3.49 -6.67 -7.26
C ASN A 364 -3.65 -6.51 -8.77
N ALA A 365 -2.57 -6.14 -9.47
CA ALA A 365 -2.54 -6.04 -10.93
C ALA A 365 -2.91 -7.36 -11.64
N PRO A 366 -2.28 -8.51 -11.32
CA PRO A 366 -2.65 -9.76 -11.97
C PRO A 366 -4.05 -10.27 -11.55
N LEU A 367 -4.49 -10.01 -10.33
CA LEU A 367 -5.86 -10.31 -9.90
C LEU A 367 -6.88 -9.52 -10.72
N ALA A 368 -6.64 -8.23 -10.96
CA ALA A 368 -7.48 -7.38 -11.80
C ALA A 368 -7.62 -7.98 -13.22
N VAL A 369 -6.51 -8.40 -13.84
CA VAL A 369 -6.51 -9.04 -15.16
C VAL A 369 -7.31 -10.33 -15.19
N ILE A 370 -7.18 -11.18 -14.16
CA ILE A 370 -7.94 -12.45 -14.08
C ILE A 370 -9.43 -12.19 -13.88
N VAL A 371 -9.80 -11.23 -13.04
CA VAL A 371 -11.22 -10.86 -12.86
C VAL A 371 -11.79 -10.25 -14.13
N GLY A 372 -11.05 -9.37 -14.81
CA GLY A 372 -11.41 -8.85 -16.13
C GLY A 372 -11.64 -9.97 -17.13
N TRP A 373 -10.74 -10.97 -17.18
CA TRP A 373 -10.91 -12.15 -18.02
C TRP A 373 -12.17 -12.95 -17.68
N GLY A 374 -12.48 -13.14 -16.38
CA GLY A 374 -13.69 -13.83 -15.93
C GLY A 374 -14.99 -13.08 -16.26
N LEU A 375 -14.94 -11.76 -16.34
CA LEU A 375 -16.08 -10.89 -16.71
C LEU A 375 -16.16 -10.60 -18.21
N GLY A 376 -15.27 -11.18 -19.02
CA GLY A 376 -15.24 -10.96 -20.48
C GLY A 376 -14.75 -9.57 -20.89
N LYS A 377 -13.98 -8.89 -20.02
CA LYS A 377 -13.36 -7.59 -20.30
C LYS A 377 -11.91 -7.77 -20.73
N ASP A 378 -11.47 -6.98 -21.70
CA ASP A 378 -10.14 -7.08 -22.30
C ASP A 378 -9.08 -6.30 -21.52
N LEU A 379 -9.10 -6.41 -20.19
CA LEU A 379 -8.09 -5.84 -19.31
C LEU A 379 -6.76 -6.61 -19.44
N GLY A 380 -5.72 -5.93 -19.91
CA GLY A 380 -4.36 -6.46 -20.02
C GLY A 380 -3.33 -5.62 -19.26
N LEU A 381 -2.10 -6.14 -19.17
CA LEU A 381 -0.92 -5.45 -18.62
C LEU A 381 -0.17 -4.69 -19.73
N ASN A 382 -0.95 -4.08 -20.62
CA ASN A 382 -0.45 -3.24 -21.69
C ASN A 382 -0.63 -1.78 -21.28
N PHE A 383 0.37 -1.24 -20.58
CA PHE A 383 0.36 0.12 -20.07
C PHE A 383 1.03 1.08 -21.06
N GLU A 384 0.76 2.37 -20.86
CA GLU A 384 1.43 3.43 -21.61
C GLU A 384 2.94 3.44 -21.35
N ILE A 385 3.72 3.53 -22.44
CA ILE A 385 5.19 3.47 -22.39
C ILE A 385 5.74 4.54 -21.44
N PHE A 386 5.16 5.74 -21.48
CA PHE A 386 5.52 6.84 -20.59
C PHE A 386 5.45 6.42 -19.12
N MET A 387 4.35 5.78 -18.70
CA MET A 387 4.14 5.40 -17.30
C MET A 387 5.07 4.27 -16.86
N ILE A 388 5.33 3.30 -17.74
CA ILE A 388 6.22 2.18 -17.43
C ILE A 388 7.65 2.67 -17.23
N VAL A 389 8.12 3.56 -18.11
CA VAL A 389 9.46 4.14 -18.00
C VAL A 389 9.58 4.89 -16.67
N LEU A 390 8.57 5.66 -16.28
CA LEU A 390 8.54 6.34 -14.99
C LEU A 390 8.61 5.35 -13.82
N VAL A 391 7.82 4.28 -13.82
CA VAL A 391 7.85 3.27 -12.75
C VAL A 391 9.20 2.59 -12.65
N VAL A 392 9.76 2.12 -13.76
CA VAL A 392 11.07 1.43 -13.75
C VAL A 392 12.18 2.37 -13.28
N LEU A 393 12.21 3.62 -13.77
CA LEU A 393 13.20 4.59 -13.32
C LEU A 393 13.01 4.93 -11.83
N SER A 394 11.77 5.01 -11.35
CA SER A 394 11.48 5.24 -9.93
C SER A 394 11.98 4.10 -9.05
N ILE A 395 11.74 2.84 -9.46
CA ILE A 395 12.26 1.66 -8.76
C ILE A 395 13.79 1.68 -8.73
N LEU A 396 14.46 2.07 -9.82
CA LEU A 396 15.92 2.16 -9.87
C LEU A 396 16.47 3.28 -9.00
N VAL A 397 15.85 4.46 -9.01
CA VAL A 397 16.25 5.60 -8.18
C VAL A 397 16.10 5.26 -6.71
N VAL A 398 14.93 4.74 -6.30
CA VAL A 398 14.67 4.33 -4.93
C VAL A 398 15.57 3.17 -4.52
N GLY A 399 15.76 2.16 -5.37
CA GLY A 399 16.66 1.05 -5.09
C GLY A 399 18.11 1.50 -4.88
N ASN A 400 18.56 2.57 -5.56
CA ASN A 400 19.87 3.16 -5.31
C ASN A 400 19.94 3.90 -3.96
N PHE A 401 18.89 4.64 -3.57
CA PHE A 401 18.84 5.27 -2.24
C PHE A 401 18.74 4.25 -1.12
N LEU A 402 18.13 3.10 -1.37
CA LEU A 402 18.07 2.04 -0.37
C LEU A 402 19.41 1.26 -0.24
N ARG A 403 20.35 1.44 -1.16
CA ARG A 403 21.54 0.58 -1.26
C ARG A 403 22.57 0.84 -0.16
N ASP A 404 22.69 2.07 0.32
CA ASP A 404 23.69 2.47 1.30
C ASP A 404 23.24 2.22 2.76
N GLY A 405 22.00 1.73 2.95
CA GLY A 405 21.45 1.42 4.27
C GLY A 405 21.11 2.66 5.10
N LYS A 406 21.10 3.85 4.49
CA LYS A 406 20.89 5.12 5.17
C LYS A 406 19.93 5.99 4.39
N SER A 407 19.28 6.92 5.08
CA SER A 407 18.40 7.91 4.48
C SER A 407 18.57 9.27 5.13
N ASN A 408 18.33 10.32 4.34
CA ASN A 408 18.34 11.71 4.81
C ASN A 408 17.19 12.52 4.20
N TYR A 409 16.93 13.72 4.75
CA TYR A 409 15.82 14.55 4.29
C TYR A 409 15.97 15.02 2.83
N LEU A 410 17.20 15.13 2.32
CA LEU A 410 17.45 15.59 0.95
C LEU A 410 16.99 14.53 -0.05
N GLU A 411 17.33 13.26 0.17
CA GLU A 411 16.83 12.14 -0.64
C GLU A 411 15.31 12.08 -0.64
N GLY A 412 14.70 12.22 0.54
CA GLY A 412 13.24 12.27 0.67
C GLY A 412 12.60 13.42 -0.10
N GLY A 413 13.14 14.63 0.06
CA GLY A 413 12.66 15.81 -0.66
C GLY A 413 12.79 15.68 -2.18
N LEU A 414 13.89 15.11 -2.68
CA LEU A 414 14.08 14.85 -4.10
C LEU A 414 13.06 13.84 -4.65
N CYS A 415 12.77 12.76 -3.93
CA CYS A 415 11.72 11.80 -4.30
C CYS A 415 10.34 12.47 -4.43
N VAL A 416 9.95 13.29 -3.46
CA VAL A 416 8.68 14.02 -3.49
C VAL A 416 8.63 15.00 -4.67
N LEU A 417 9.72 15.72 -4.94
CA LEU A 417 9.80 16.63 -6.09
C LEU A 417 9.66 15.88 -7.43
N VAL A 418 10.28 14.70 -7.57
CA VAL A 418 10.11 13.85 -8.76
C VAL A 418 8.65 13.41 -8.91
N TYR A 419 7.97 13.01 -7.82
CA TYR A 419 6.54 12.67 -7.86
C TYR A 419 5.69 13.86 -8.33
N VAL A 420 5.96 15.07 -7.84
CA VAL A 420 5.26 16.29 -8.29
C VAL A 420 5.52 16.57 -9.77
N ILE A 421 6.76 16.41 -10.25
CA ILE A 421 7.09 16.55 -11.68
C ILE A 421 6.31 15.53 -12.52
N ILE A 422 6.19 14.29 -12.05
CA ILE A 422 5.37 13.26 -12.71
C ILE A 422 3.90 13.69 -12.74
N ALA A 423 3.34 14.15 -11.62
CA ALA A 423 1.95 14.60 -11.56
C ALA A 423 1.68 15.75 -12.54
N VAL A 424 2.56 16.74 -12.60
CA VAL A 424 2.48 17.85 -13.57
C VAL A 424 2.61 17.34 -15.00
N SER A 425 3.53 16.42 -15.27
CA SER A 425 3.72 15.86 -16.62
C SER A 425 2.49 15.07 -17.09
N THR A 426 1.89 14.28 -16.20
CA THR A 426 0.68 13.49 -16.49
C THR A 426 -0.54 14.39 -16.72
N TRP A 427 -0.62 15.55 -16.06
CA TRP A 427 -1.68 16.53 -16.32
C TRP A 427 -1.70 17.02 -17.78
N TYR A 428 -0.52 17.17 -18.39
CA TYR A 428 -0.38 17.55 -19.80
C TYR A 428 -0.31 16.36 -20.75
N TYR A 429 -0.39 15.12 -20.25
CA TYR A 429 -0.37 13.93 -21.08
C TYR A 429 -1.74 13.76 -21.76
N PRO A 430 -1.80 13.68 -23.11
CA PRO A 430 -3.06 13.69 -23.84
C PRO A 430 -3.93 12.48 -23.51
N GLN A 431 -5.25 12.65 -23.60
CA GLN A 431 -6.20 11.54 -23.61
C GLN A 431 -5.96 10.72 -24.88
N ILE A 432 -5.83 9.41 -24.72
CA ILE A 432 -5.68 8.49 -25.86
C ILE A 432 -7.08 7.97 -26.16
N GLU A 433 -7.74 8.57 -27.15
CA GLU A 433 -9.00 8.03 -27.63
C GLU A 433 -8.75 6.63 -28.25
N PRO A 434 -9.53 5.60 -27.88
CA PRO A 434 -9.44 4.31 -28.54
C PRO A 434 -9.76 4.50 -30.02
N GLN A 435 -8.84 4.08 -30.90
CA GLN A 435 -9.00 4.16 -32.36
C GLN A 435 -10.26 3.38 -32.79
N GLY A 436 -11.37 4.10 -32.92
CA GLY A 436 -12.70 3.57 -33.22
C GLY A 436 -13.78 4.64 -33.40
N GLY A 437 -13.55 5.89 -32.99
CA GLY A 437 -14.35 7.04 -33.37
C GLY A 437 -13.95 7.55 -34.75
N SER A 438 -14.59 7.04 -35.78
CA SER A 438 -14.53 7.62 -37.13
C SER A 438 -14.88 9.11 -37.09
N ASP A 439 -14.10 9.90 -37.83
CA ASP A 439 -14.37 11.26 -38.33
C ASP A 439 -15.83 11.74 -38.20
N ALA A 440 -16.00 12.87 -37.51
CA ALA A 440 -17.07 13.83 -37.77
C ALA A 440 -16.62 15.25 -37.44
#